data_AF-A0A6C0F1W8-F1
#
_entry.id   AF-A0A6C0F1W8-F1
#
_cell.length_a   1.000
_cell.length_b   1.000
_cell.length_c   1.000
_cell.angle_alpha   90.00
_cell.angle_beta   90.00
_cell.angle_gamma   90.00
#
_symmetry.space_group_name_H-M   'P 1'
#
loop_
_entity.id
_entity.type
_entity.pdbx_description
1 polymer ?
#
loop_
_entity_poly.entity_id
_entity_poly.type
_entity_poly.pdbx_seq_one_letter_code
_entity_poly.pdbx_strand_id
1 'polypeptide(L)'
;MGKDLRTTSVQMKIHRVPKLDGTQWSMKSMQPFFPCLEKLFKTENVAGLHDYGVKLECPVEAVVDATHAKVLGQTVPIHRKTTMILSPFKTMRGDYGSFGVPKRTDVAADMHEKMQSPHTAAYVGAMTSIALSESGCEHFPKVYGVYAGIAGTHTIDISDDYEELTEKGWFADRIGKTFELKLRTAGHDAEFSHTRRARVAVDMAEEVELGEVVEVEAEHVDAPEQLEAEAYDMGGSSGSPEMEDDESDDDDVFEIESCACSDDTDDEEGEEEEPEPFAWATFTDVPVVTTIMEVCEGTFYDLVKEHPEEEKHVAWVAQMVFALAYAQRTFGFTHNDLHGNNVMYVKTNQTHCFYLHAGIAYKVPTFGYLIKIIDFDRAIVSLRLTGLKDPKTFMSSQFHKDEEAGGQYNVDPFYCNKHPHIAASSSFDLVRFATSVFWDMFPKGPKHDYSHQLFHLFLQWMKQTDGSSVMFRKKMDNHDRYHGFDLYKAIVRYCGDSAVPKKEIGRMTQYRATPSAAQLGDALVIEA
;
A
#
# COMPACT_ATOMS: atom_id res chain seq x y z
N MET A 1 16.04 12.48 6.21
CA MET A 1 14.87 12.16 7.07
C MET A 1 14.26 13.44 7.59
N GLY A 2 12.93 13.44 7.78
CA GLY A 2 12.22 14.56 8.40
C GLY A 2 12.76 14.89 9.80
N LYS A 3 12.54 16.15 10.23
CA LYS A 3 13.11 16.73 11.45
C LYS A 3 12.83 15.93 12.72
N ASP A 4 11.69 15.23 12.77
CA ASP A 4 11.19 14.52 13.94
C ASP A 4 11.39 13.00 13.91
N LEU A 5 11.90 12.45 12.81
CA LEU A 5 12.22 11.03 12.67
C LEU A 5 13.59 10.74 13.28
N ARG A 6 13.68 9.66 14.07
CA ARG A 6 14.91 9.26 14.77
C ARG A 6 15.08 7.76 14.69
N THR A 7 16.32 7.31 14.83
CA THR A 7 16.65 5.88 14.78
C THR A 7 17.54 5.52 15.95
N THR A 8 17.04 4.65 16.80
CA THR A 8 17.78 4.09 17.93
C THR A 8 18.42 2.77 17.55
N SER A 9 19.44 2.36 18.31
CA SER A 9 20.07 1.07 18.08
C SER A 9 19.15 -0.06 18.52
N VAL A 10 18.94 -1.05 17.64
CA VAL A 10 18.13 -2.24 17.91
C VAL A 10 18.96 -3.50 17.81
N GLN A 11 18.57 -4.52 18.57
CA GLN A 11 19.21 -5.83 18.53
C GLN A 11 18.45 -6.75 17.59
N MET A 12 19.01 -6.99 16.41
CA MET A 12 18.54 -8.04 15.50
C MET A 12 19.72 -8.94 15.14
N LYS A 13 19.42 -10.22 14.91
CA LYS A 13 20.42 -11.22 14.53
C LYS A 13 19.85 -12.06 13.41
N ILE A 14 20.72 -12.53 12.52
CA ILE A 14 20.37 -13.59 11.57
C ILE A 14 20.83 -14.94 12.10
N HIS A 15 20.11 -15.99 11.72
CA HIS A 15 20.48 -17.37 12.00
C HIS A 15 19.98 -18.27 10.88
N ARG A 16 20.48 -19.50 10.86
CA ARG A 16 20.00 -20.50 9.92
C ARG A 16 18.59 -20.92 10.30
N VAL A 17 17.63 -20.72 9.40
CA VAL A 17 16.23 -21.10 9.59
C VAL A 17 16.02 -22.50 9.02
N PRO A 18 15.28 -23.40 9.70
CA PRO A 18 14.91 -24.68 9.12
C PRO A 18 14.18 -24.51 7.78
N LYS A 19 14.39 -25.44 6.85
CA LYS A 19 13.66 -25.43 5.57
C LYS A 19 12.18 -25.68 5.81
N LEU A 20 11.36 -24.79 5.30
CA LEU A 20 9.91 -24.87 5.37
C LEU A 20 9.36 -25.49 4.08
N ASP A 21 8.45 -26.46 4.21
CA ASP A 21 7.75 -27.03 3.05
C ASP A 21 6.63 -26.09 2.60
N GLY A 22 6.86 -25.43 1.46
CA GLY A 22 5.93 -24.46 0.86
C GLY A 22 4.81 -25.06 0.01
N THR A 23 4.68 -26.39 -0.07
CA THR A 23 3.76 -27.05 -1.00
C THR A 23 2.30 -26.62 -0.79
N GLN A 24 1.84 -26.55 0.46
CA GLN A 24 0.48 -26.09 0.81
C GLN A 24 0.21 -24.63 0.42
N TRP A 25 1.27 -23.87 0.19
CA TRP A 25 1.21 -22.46 -0.18
C TRP A 25 1.47 -22.22 -1.66
N SER A 26 1.64 -23.29 -2.44
CA SER A 26 2.08 -23.24 -3.84
C SER A 26 3.37 -22.42 -4.00
N MET A 27 4.29 -22.50 -3.04
CA MET A 27 5.55 -21.77 -3.03
C MET A 27 6.72 -22.70 -3.32
N LYS A 28 7.53 -22.35 -4.33
CA LYS A 28 8.74 -23.07 -4.74
C LYS A 28 9.98 -22.26 -4.33
N SER A 29 11.10 -22.96 -4.09
CA SER A 29 12.41 -22.34 -3.82
C SER A 29 12.39 -21.31 -2.69
N MET A 30 11.61 -21.58 -1.62
CA MET A 30 11.52 -20.69 -0.47
C MET A 30 12.88 -20.53 0.21
N GLN A 31 13.26 -19.28 0.45
CA GLN A 31 14.45 -18.90 1.19
C GLN A 31 14.12 -17.76 2.17
N PRO A 32 14.59 -17.80 3.42
CA PRO A 32 14.45 -16.69 4.35
C PRO A 32 15.30 -15.46 4.00
N PHE A 33 16.28 -15.61 3.11
CA PHE A 33 17.15 -14.52 2.70
C PHE A 33 16.48 -13.59 1.69
N PHE A 34 16.73 -12.28 1.86
CA PHE A 34 16.38 -11.23 0.90
C PHE A 34 17.33 -10.03 1.05
N PRO A 35 17.46 -9.16 0.03
CA PRO A 35 18.55 -8.16 -0.06
C PRO A 35 18.68 -7.17 1.11
N CYS A 36 17.60 -6.85 1.83
CA CYS A 36 17.67 -5.99 3.02
C CYS A 36 18.63 -6.57 4.08
N LEU A 37 18.69 -7.90 4.20
CA LEU A 37 19.55 -8.57 5.17
C LEU A 37 21.02 -8.38 4.82
N GLU A 38 21.40 -8.37 3.54
CA GLU A 38 22.77 -8.09 3.12
C GLU A 38 23.19 -6.64 3.40
N LYS A 39 22.27 -5.68 3.27
CA LYS A 39 22.56 -4.28 3.66
C LYS A 39 22.76 -4.11 5.17
N LEU A 40 22.07 -4.92 5.99
CA LEU A 40 22.10 -4.82 7.46
C LEU A 40 23.21 -5.63 8.10
N PHE A 41 23.43 -6.84 7.60
CA PHE A 41 24.36 -7.82 8.13
C PHE A 41 25.51 -7.95 7.13
N LYS A 42 26.76 -7.95 7.61
CA LYS A 42 27.95 -8.16 6.76
C LYS A 42 27.98 -9.62 6.29
N THR A 43 27.26 -9.94 5.22
CA THR A 43 27.02 -11.32 4.76
C THR A 43 27.99 -11.80 3.67
N GLU A 44 28.91 -10.95 3.23
CA GLU A 44 29.86 -11.20 2.13
C GLU A 44 30.63 -12.53 2.24
N ASN A 45 30.89 -12.99 3.47
CA ASN A 45 31.66 -14.22 3.75
C ASN A 45 30.80 -15.36 4.31
N VAL A 46 29.48 -15.23 4.29
CA VAL A 46 28.55 -16.25 4.83
C VAL A 46 28.21 -17.24 3.72
N ALA A 47 28.77 -18.44 3.79
CA ALA A 47 28.40 -19.54 2.90
C ALA A 47 26.96 -19.99 3.18
N GLY A 48 26.19 -20.30 2.12
CA GLY A 48 24.81 -20.76 2.26
C GLY A 48 23.85 -19.67 2.75
N LEU A 49 24.09 -18.42 2.36
CA LEU A 49 23.33 -17.25 2.79
C LEU A 49 21.80 -17.39 2.61
N HIS A 50 21.37 -18.14 1.59
CA HIS A 50 19.96 -18.44 1.34
C HIS A 50 19.24 -19.13 2.52
N ASP A 51 19.95 -19.85 3.40
CA ASP A 51 19.35 -20.50 4.56
C ASP A 51 19.24 -19.55 5.79
N TYR A 52 19.71 -18.30 5.69
CA TYR A 52 19.74 -17.37 6.81
C TYR A 52 18.60 -16.36 6.75
N GLY A 53 17.90 -16.22 7.87
CA GLY A 53 16.84 -15.24 8.10
C GLY A 53 17.00 -14.53 9.43
N VAL A 54 16.17 -13.52 9.67
CA VAL A 54 16.10 -12.86 10.97
C VAL A 54 15.66 -13.86 12.03
N LYS A 55 16.32 -13.83 13.19
CA LYS A 55 15.90 -14.58 14.37
C LYS A 55 14.67 -13.91 14.98
N LEU A 56 13.53 -14.55 14.83
CA LEU A 56 12.24 -14.14 15.40
C LEU A 56 12.02 -14.77 16.78
N GLU A 57 11.22 -14.13 17.63
CA GLU A 57 10.83 -14.67 18.93
C GLU A 57 9.93 -15.92 18.79
N CYS A 58 8.99 -15.87 17.85
CA CYS A 58 7.99 -16.93 17.62
C CYS A 58 8.08 -17.46 16.17
N PRO A 59 9.18 -18.13 15.77
CA PRO A 59 9.34 -18.56 14.39
C PRO A 59 8.38 -19.70 14.02
N VAL A 60 7.96 -19.71 12.75
CA VAL A 60 7.26 -20.85 12.17
C VAL A 60 8.18 -22.08 12.09
N GLU A 61 7.69 -23.21 12.59
CA GLU A 61 8.39 -24.50 12.62
C GLU A 61 7.98 -25.39 11.45
N ALA A 62 6.69 -25.38 11.09
CA ALA A 62 6.12 -26.19 10.02
C ALA A 62 4.81 -25.59 9.49
N VAL A 63 4.53 -25.80 8.20
CA VAL A 63 3.23 -25.49 7.60
C VAL A 63 2.27 -26.64 7.91
N VAL A 64 1.08 -26.33 8.41
CA VAL A 64 0.03 -27.33 8.66
C VAL A 64 -0.91 -27.36 7.46
N ASP A 65 -1.44 -26.19 7.08
CA ASP A 65 -2.32 -26.00 5.93
C ASP A 65 -2.21 -24.55 5.39
N ALA A 66 -3.19 -24.13 4.57
CA ALA A 66 -3.20 -22.80 3.97
C ALA A 66 -3.32 -21.65 4.99
N THR A 67 -3.97 -21.88 6.14
CA THR A 67 -4.30 -20.85 7.15
C THR A 67 -3.76 -21.17 8.54
N HIS A 68 -3.07 -22.29 8.73
CA HIS A 68 -2.46 -22.68 10.00
C HIS A 68 -0.99 -23.07 9.84
N ALA A 69 -0.21 -22.72 10.87
CA ALA A 69 1.17 -23.13 10.99
C ALA A 69 1.51 -23.53 12.43
N LYS A 70 2.60 -24.29 12.57
CA LYS A 70 3.13 -24.68 13.86
C LYS A 70 4.13 -23.63 14.34
N VAL A 71 3.86 -23.01 15.49
CA VAL A 71 4.70 -21.99 16.14
C VAL A 71 4.87 -22.38 17.60
N LEU A 72 6.11 -22.49 18.08
CA LEU A 72 6.44 -22.90 19.46
C LEU A 72 5.70 -24.17 19.90
N GLY A 73 5.64 -25.18 19.03
CA GLY A 73 4.93 -26.43 19.29
C GLY A 73 3.40 -26.39 19.15
N GLN A 74 2.77 -25.22 19.00
CA GLN A 74 1.32 -25.06 18.92
C GLN A 74 0.86 -24.79 17.48
N THR A 75 -0.33 -25.25 17.12
CA THR A 75 -0.96 -24.89 15.85
C THR A 75 -1.69 -23.57 16.04
N VAL A 76 -1.30 -22.55 15.27
CA VAL A 76 -1.88 -21.20 15.35
C VAL A 76 -2.44 -20.79 13.99
N PRO A 77 -3.53 -20.01 13.96
CA PRO A 77 -3.99 -19.40 12.73
C PRO A 77 -2.97 -18.36 12.26
N ILE A 78 -2.76 -18.28 10.96
CA ILE A 78 -1.83 -17.36 10.32
C ILE A 78 -2.50 -16.60 9.19
N HIS A 79 -2.11 -15.35 9.04
CA HIS A 79 -2.35 -14.58 7.83
C HIS A 79 -1.07 -14.57 7.00
N ARG A 80 -1.20 -14.67 5.68
CA ARG A 80 -0.06 -14.70 4.77
C ARG A 80 -0.18 -13.57 3.76
N LYS A 81 0.60 -12.52 3.95
CA LYS A 81 0.73 -11.44 2.97
C LYS A 81 1.79 -11.82 1.95
N THR A 82 1.42 -11.91 0.68
CA THR A 82 2.34 -12.20 -0.43
C THR A 82 2.41 -10.99 -1.35
N THR A 83 3.61 -10.45 -1.55
CA THR A 83 3.86 -9.29 -2.42
C THR A 83 4.86 -9.66 -3.51
N MET A 84 4.56 -9.32 -4.77
CA MET A 84 5.50 -9.50 -5.88
C MET A 84 6.74 -8.63 -5.71
N ILE A 85 7.91 -9.18 -6.04
CA ILE A 85 9.19 -8.43 -5.94
C ILE A 85 9.26 -7.35 -7.03
N LEU A 86 8.73 -7.65 -8.21
CA LEU A 86 8.60 -6.72 -9.33
C LEU A 86 7.18 -6.16 -9.36
N SER A 87 7.05 -4.89 -9.75
CA SER A 87 5.76 -4.21 -9.89
C SER A 87 4.81 -5.00 -10.80
N PRO A 88 3.63 -5.42 -10.30
CA PRO A 88 2.66 -6.15 -11.11
C PRO A 88 2.16 -5.31 -12.28
N PHE A 89 1.88 -4.03 -12.04
CA PHE A 89 1.47 -3.06 -13.05
C PHE A 89 2.47 -3.01 -14.21
N LYS A 90 3.77 -2.79 -13.93
CA LYS A 90 4.82 -2.78 -14.96
C LYS A 90 5.01 -4.13 -15.65
N THR A 91 4.75 -5.22 -14.94
CA THR A 91 4.75 -6.56 -15.55
C THR A 91 3.63 -6.68 -16.59
N MET A 92 2.43 -6.19 -16.27
CA MET A 92 1.27 -6.18 -17.16
C MET A 92 1.38 -5.16 -18.29
N ARG A 93 2.08 -4.04 -18.07
CA ARG A 93 2.42 -3.04 -19.10
C ARG A 93 3.47 -3.55 -20.10
N GLY A 94 4.29 -4.52 -19.66
CA GLY A 94 5.27 -5.20 -20.51
C GLY A 94 6.71 -4.72 -20.35
N ASP A 95 6.96 -3.81 -19.41
CA ASP A 95 8.28 -3.22 -19.14
C ASP A 95 9.37 -4.27 -18.92
N TYR A 96 9.02 -5.39 -18.28
CA TYR A 96 9.97 -6.47 -17.98
C TYR A 96 10.03 -7.55 -19.07
N GLY A 97 9.11 -7.57 -20.02
CA GLY A 97 8.92 -8.68 -20.95
C GLY A 97 8.59 -10.01 -20.24
N SER A 98 8.66 -11.13 -20.96
CA SER A 98 8.35 -12.44 -20.38
C SER A 98 9.43 -12.93 -19.41
N PHE A 99 9.02 -13.60 -18.33
CA PHE A 99 9.94 -14.24 -17.39
C PHE A 99 10.63 -15.46 -18.03
N GLY A 100 11.91 -15.66 -17.70
CA GLY A 100 12.64 -16.89 -18.06
C GLY A 100 13.12 -17.01 -19.51
N VAL A 101 12.92 -16.00 -20.37
CA VAL A 101 13.41 -15.99 -21.76
C VAL A 101 14.36 -14.82 -22.03
N PRO A 102 15.26 -14.93 -23.04
CA PRO A 102 16.14 -13.83 -23.43
C PRO A 102 15.35 -12.56 -23.77
N LYS A 103 15.87 -11.42 -23.37
CA LYS A 103 15.31 -10.08 -23.60
C LYS A 103 16.42 -9.08 -23.90
N ARG A 104 16.05 -7.85 -24.27
CA ARG A 104 17.05 -6.79 -24.51
C ARG A 104 17.93 -6.59 -23.27
N THR A 105 19.21 -6.30 -23.50
CA THR A 105 20.22 -6.22 -22.44
C THR A 105 19.91 -5.17 -21.38
N ASP A 106 19.35 -4.03 -21.79
CA ASP A 106 18.88 -2.95 -20.91
C ASP A 106 17.74 -3.43 -19.99
N VAL A 107 16.72 -4.08 -20.55
CA VAL A 107 15.59 -4.63 -19.78
C VAL A 107 16.05 -5.72 -18.82
N ALA A 108 16.97 -6.59 -19.25
CA ALA A 108 17.54 -7.62 -18.40
C ALA A 108 18.32 -7.03 -17.21
N ALA A 109 19.11 -5.98 -17.45
CA ALA A 109 19.87 -5.28 -16.42
C ALA A 109 18.95 -4.58 -15.42
N ASP A 110 17.96 -3.81 -15.90
CA ASP A 110 16.98 -3.11 -15.05
C ASP A 110 16.18 -4.09 -14.17
N MET A 111 15.66 -5.17 -14.76
CA MET A 111 14.93 -6.20 -14.01
C MET A 111 15.81 -6.85 -12.94
N HIS A 112 17.08 -7.14 -13.26
CA HIS A 112 18.01 -7.71 -12.29
C HIS A 112 18.35 -6.73 -11.15
N GLU A 113 18.58 -5.47 -11.48
CA GLU A 113 18.82 -4.40 -10.52
C GLU A 113 17.63 -4.25 -9.56
N LYS A 114 16.40 -4.21 -10.08
CA LYS A 114 15.17 -4.15 -9.27
C LYS A 114 15.01 -5.38 -8.37
N MET A 115 15.23 -6.58 -8.90
CA MET A 115 15.15 -7.83 -8.13
C MET A 115 16.15 -7.89 -6.96
N GLN A 116 17.31 -7.27 -7.11
CA GLN A 116 18.37 -7.20 -6.07
C GLN A 116 18.30 -5.93 -5.21
N SER A 117 17.49 -4.96 -5.60
CA SER A 117 17.35 -3.73 -4.85
C SER A 117 16.66 -4.02 -3.52
N PRO A 118 17.24 -3.66 -2.37
CA PRO A 118 16.57 -3.80 -1.07
C PRO A 118 15.47 -2.73 -0.85
N HIS A 119 15.17 -1.96 -1.89
CA HIS A 119 14.17 -0.91 -1.88
C HIS A 119 12.87 -1.35 -2.53
N THR A 120 12.72 -2.59 -3.01
CA THR A 120 11.41 -3.04 -3.54
C THR A 120 10.34 -2.98 -2.45
N ALA A 121 9.11 -2.67 -2.83
CA ALA A 121 7.96 -2.66 -1.93
C ALA A 121 7.87 -3.96 -1.10
N ALA A 122 8.06 -5.12 -1.73
CA ALA A 122 8.04 -6.42 -1.07
C ALA A 122 9.13 -6.57 0.03
N TYR A 123 10.38 -6.19 -0.25
CA TYR A 123 11.45 -6.31 0.74
C TYR A 123 11.35 -5.26 1.85
N VAL A 124 10.91 -4.05 1.50
CA VAL A 124 10.69 -2.96 2.48
C VAL A 124 9.54 -3.32 3.41
N GLY A 125 8.41 -3.77 2.88
CA GLY A 125 7.25 -4.21 3.66
C GLY A 125 7.59 -5.36 4.59
N ALA A 126 8.28 -6.38 4.07
CA ALA A 126 8.72 -7.51 4.88
C ALA A 126 9.74 -7.12 5.96
N MET A 127 10.71 -6.27 5.63
CA MET A 127 11.72 -5.84 6.61
C MET A 127 11.11 -4.98 7.72
N THR A 128 10.19 -4.08 7.34
CA THR A 128 9.47 -3.22 8.27
C THR A 128 8.58 -4.04 9.20
N SER A 129 7.85 -5.02 8.66
CA SER A 129 7.03 -5.97 9.45
C SER A 129 7.87 -6.67 10.53
N ILE A 130 9.05 -7.20 10.16
CA ILE A 130 9.94 -7.87 11.11
C ILE A 130 10.43 -6.89 12.18
N ALA A 131 10.91 -5.70 11.78
CA ALA A 131 11.46 -4.74 12.71
C ALA A 131 10.42 -4.25 13.74
N LEU A 132 9.19 -4.01 13.30
CA LEU A 132 8.09 -3.58 14.15
C LEU A 132 7.58 -4.72 15.05
N SER A 133 7.45 -5.93 14.54
CA SER A 133 7.07 -7.13 15.32
C SER A 133 8.06 -7.41 16.45
N GLU A 134 9.36 -7.40 16.15
CA GLU A 134 10.41 -7.72 17.12
C GLU A 134 10.79 -6.52 18.03
N SER A 135 10.04 -5.43 17.95
CA SER A 135 10.27 -4.21 18.75
C SER A 135 9.71 -4.30 20.17
N GLY A 136 8.81 -5.24 20.42
CA GLY A 136 8.02 -5.34 21.66
C GLY A 136 6.78 -4.44 21.69
N CYS A 137 6.53 -3.65 20.64
CA CYS A 137 5.28 -2.88 20.52
C CYS A 137 4.12 -3.79 20.09
N GLU A 138 3.10 -3.92 20.93
CA GLU A 138 1.94 -4.76 20.66
C GLU A 138 1.00 -4.19 19.57
N HIS A 139 1.25 -2.98 19.07
CA HIS A 139 0.41 -2.34 18.04
C HIS A 139 0.78 -2.69 16.60
N PHE A 140 1.67 -3.65 16.41
CA PHE A 140 2.03 -4.19 15.10
C PHE A 140 1.82 -5.72 15.09
N PRO A 141 1.48 -6.31 13.93
CA PRO A 141 1.31 -7.74 13.81
C PRO A 141 2.57 -8.51 14.21
N LYS A 142 2.39 -9.57 15.01
CA LYS A 142 3.44 -10.58 15.21
C LYS A 142 3.79 -11.25 13.89
N VAL A 143 5.07 -11.31 13.56
CA VAL A 143 5.61 -11.99 12.38
C VAL A 143 6.20 -13.33 12.81
N TYR A 144 5.74 -14.40 12.18
CA TYR A 144 6.21 -15.76 12.41
C TYR A 144 7.28 -16.20 11.39
N GLY A 145 7.35 -15.54 10.23
CA GLY A 145 8.36 -15.84 9.22
C GLY A 145 8.25 -14.96 7.99
N VAL A 146 9.37 -14.80 7.29
CA VAL A 146 9.44 -14.11 6.00
C VAL A 146 10.26 -14.96 5.05
N TYR A 147 9.73 -15.20 3.85
CA TYR A 147 10.40 -16.02 2.83
C TYR A 147 10.23 -15.41 1.45
N ALA A 148 11.34 -15.22 0.75
CA ALA A 148 11.34 -14.98 -0.70
C ALA A 148 11.24 -16.33 -1.43
N GLY A 149 10.58 -16.36 -2.58
CA GLY A 149 10.44 -17.58 -3.37
C GLY A 149 9.69 -17.34 -4.67
N ILE A 150 9.31 -18.43 -5.33
CA ILE A 150 8.49 -18.40 -6.55
C ILE A 150 7.09 -18.89 -6.19
N ALA A 151 6.10 -18.02 -6.34
CA ALA A 151 4.70 -18.41 -6.20
C ALA A 151 4.24 -19.08 -7.49
N GLY A 152 3.69 -20.30 -7.38
CA GLY A 152 3.12 -21.01 -8.52
C GLY A 152 1.96 -20.25 -9.14
N THR A 153 1.09 -19.66 -8.31
CA THR A 153 0.03 -18.74 -8.70
C THR A 153 -0.09 -17.60 -7.70
N HIS A 154 -0.32 -16.37 -8.17
CA HIS A 154 -0.60 -15.22 -7.32
C HIS A 154 -1.61 -14.31 -8.00
N THR A 155 -2.74 -14.07 -7.33
CA THR A 155 -3.82 -13.21 -7.82
C THR A 155 -3.75 -11.87 -7.13
N ILE A 156 -3.91 -10.80 -7.91
CA ILE A 156 -4.03 -9.43 -7.42
C ILE A 156 -5.28 -8.78 -8.01
N ASP A 157 -5.82 -7.80 -7.29
CA ASP A 157 -6.81 -6.88 -7.81
C ASP A 157 -6.12 -5.82 -8.68
N ILE A 158 -6.71 -5.53 -9.84
CA ILE A 158 -6.21 -4.54 -10.81
C ILE A 158 -7.33 -3.58 -11.23
N SER A 159 -8.40 -3.48 -10.45
CA SER A 159 -9.60 -2.70 -10.80
C SER A 159 -9.26 -1.25 -11.14
N ASP A 160 -8.38 -0.62 -10.35
CA ASP A 160 -7.96 0.77 -10.55
C ASP A 160 -7.08 0.95 -11.80
N ASP A 161 -6.23 -0.03 -12.09
CA ASP A 161 -5.30 -0.01 -13.24
C ASP A 161 -5.97 -0.52 -14.54
N TYR A 162 -7.16 -1.10 -14.45
CA TYR A 162 -7.74 -1.90 -15.53
C TYR A 162 -7.95 -1.07 -16.81
N GLU A 163 -8.46 0.15 -16.67
CA GLU A 163 -8.73 1.02 -17.80
C GLU A 163 -7.44 1.33 -18.57
N GLU A 164 -6.39 1.81 -17.88
CA GLU A 164 -5.10 2.14 -18.49
C GLU A 164 -4.45 0.90 -19.14
N LEU A 165 -4.49 -0.24 -18.46
CA LEU A 165 -3.89 -1.48 -18.95
C LEU A 165 -4.57 -1.97 -20.23
N THR A 166 -5.90 -1.85 -20.35
CA THR A 166 -6.64 -2.35 -21.51
C THR A 166 -6.35 -1.61 -22.82
N GLU A 167 -5.82 -0.38 -22.74
CA GLU A 167 -5.42 0.38 -23.92
C GLU A 167 -4.13 -0.12 -24.55
N LYS A 168 -3.30 -0.84 -23.79
CA LYS A 168 -2.00 -1.34 -24.25
C LYS A 168 -2.14 -2.67 -25.00
N GLY A 169 -1.62 -2.73 -26.23
CA GLY A 169 -1.64 -3.95 -27.04
C GLY A 169 -0.94 -5.14 -26.38
N TRP A 170 0.14 -4.88 -25.64
CA TRP A 170 0.86 -5.91 -24.87
C TRP A 170 -0.04 -6.61 -23.85
N PHE A 171 -0.88 -5.86 -23.14
CA PHE A 171 -1.77 -6.41 -22.11
C PHE A 171 -2.71 -7.44 -22.72
N ALA A 172 -3.38 -7.09 -23.82
CA ALA A 172 -4.27 -7.98 -24.57
C ALA A 172 -3.57 -9.25 -25.07
N ASP A 173 -2.35 -9.12 -25.59
CA ASP A 173 -1.58 -10.24 -26.17
C ASP A 173 -1.02 -11.24 -25.14
N ARG A 174 -1.03 -10.85 -23.86
CA ARG A 174 -0.42 -11.59 -22.75
C ARG A 174 -1.41 -12.20 -21.77
N ILE A 175 -2.70 -11.87 -21.89
CA ILE A 175 -3.78 -12.61 -21.22
C ILE A 175 -3.70 -14.08 -21.64
N GLY A 176 -3.75 -14.99 -20.67
CA GLY A 176 -3.62 -16.44 -20.86
C GLY A 176 -2.19 -16.93 -21.12
N LYS A 177 -1.17 -16.03 -21.10
CA LYS A 177 0.24 -16.39 -21.24
C LYS A 177 1.07 -16.01 -20.01
N THR A 178 1.06 -14.73 -19.67
CA THR A 178 1.84 -14.19 -18.55
C THR A 178 0.98 -14.04 -17.30
N PHE A 179 -0.31 -13.74 -17.49
CA PHE A 179 -1.30 -13.67 -16.45
C PHE A 179 -2.67 -14.08 -17.02
N GLU A 180 -3.54 -14.59 -16.17
CA GLU A 180 -4.96 -14.80 -16.47
C GLU A 180 -5.75 -13.59 -15.93
N LEU A 181 -6.78 -13.16 -16.66
CA LEU A 181 -7.64 -12.05 -16.26
C LEU A 181 -9.01 -12.60 -15.88
N LYS A 182 -9.51 -12.22 -14.71
CA LYS A 182 -10.87 -12.50 -14.26
C LYS A 182 -11.61 -11.19 -14.04
N LEU A 183 -12.81 -11.08 -14.62
CA LEU A 183 -13.66 -9.90 -14.47
C LEU A 183 -14.96 -10.29 -13.79
N ARG A 184 -15.41 -9.44 -12.86
CA ARG A 184 -16.74 -9.54 -12.29
C ARG A 184 -17.73 -8.98 -13.29
N THR A 185 -18.51 -9.84 -13.93
CA THR A 185 -19.65 -9.40 -14.75
C THR A 185 -20.93 -9.59 -13.94
N ALA A 186 -21.85 -8.61 -13.96
CA ALA A 186 -23.14 -8.72 -13.28
C ALA A 186 -23.87 -10.01 -13.71
N GLY A 187 -23.81 -11.04 -12.86
CA GLY A 187 -24.51 -12.32 -13.04
C GLY A 187 -23.69 -13.53 -13.53
N HIS A 188 -22.40 -13.41 -13.87
CA HIS A 188 -21.53 -14.56 -14.19
C HIS A 188 -20.04 -14.24 -14.03
N ASP A 189 -19.28 -15.17 -13.43
CA ASP A 189 -17.81 -15.21 -13.54
C ASP A 189 -17.45 -15.53 -15.00
N ALA A 190 -17.18 -14.52 -15.82
CA ALA A 190 -16.80 -14.70 -17.21
C ALA A 190 -15.26 -14.73 -17.33
N GLU A 191 -14.69 -15.88 -17.69
CA GLU A 191 -13.30 -15.96 -18.16
C GLU A 191 -13.24 -15.42 -19.60
N PHE A 192 -12.60 -14.28 -19.81
CA PHE A 192 -12.42 -13.69 -21.15
C PHE A 192 -10.99 -13.91 -21.66
N SER A 193 -10.86 -14.37 -22.91
CA SER A 193 -9.58 -14.44 -23.64
C SER A 193 -9.33 -13.27 -24.59
N HIS A 194 -10.26 -12.31 -24.71
CA HIS A 194 -10.25 -11.27 -25.75
C HIS A 194 -10.67 -9.89 -25.23
N THR A 195 -9.83 -8.87 -25.44
CA THR A 195 -10.15 -7.44 -25.17
C THR A 195 -10.77 -6.77 -26.41
N ARG A 196 -11.27 -5.52 -26.30
CA ARG A 196 -11.93 -4.77 -27.41
C ARG A 196 -11.12 -4.72 -28.72
N ARG A 197 -9.79 -4.85 -28.67
CA ARG A 197 -8.90 -4.90 -29.86
C ARG A 197 -8.58 -6.30 -30.37
N ALA A 198 -8.93 -7.37 -29.66
CA ALA A 198 -8.74 -8.75 -30.12
C ALA A 198 -9.76 -9.19 -31.20
N ARG A 199 -10.43 -8.23 -31.86
CA ARG A 199 -11.11 -8.49 -33.12
C ARG A 199 -10.05 -8.66 -34.19
N VAL A 200 -9.94 -9.88 -34.71
CA VAL A 200 -9.13 -10.21 -35.89
C VAL A 200 -9.41 -9.15 -36.96
N ALA A 201 -8.36 -8.49 -37.45
CA ALA A 201 -8.48 -7.64 -38.62
C ALA A 201 -8.97 -8.52 -39.77
N VAL A 202 -10.19 -8.30 -40.24
CA VAL A 202 -10.76 -9.01 -41.38
C VAL A 202 -9.98 -8.53 -42.60
N ASP A 203 -9.05 -9.36 -43.08
CA ASP A 203 -8.37 -9.12 -44.34
C ASP A 203 -9.41 -9.31 -45.45
N MET A 204 -9.64 -8.27 -46.28
CA MET A 204 -10.74 -8.19 -47.26
C MET A 204 -10.56 -9.15 -48.47
N ALA A 205 -9.86 -10.27 -48.31
CA ALA A 205 -9.47 -11.17 -49.39
C ALA A 205 -9.84 -12.65 -49.17
N GLU A 206 -10.45 -13.03 -48.04
CA GLU A 206 -10.92 -14.40 -47.84
C GLU A 206 -12.45 -14.47 -47.86
N GLU A 207 -13.01 -15.24 -48.81
CA GLU A 207 -14.42 -15.66 -48.78
C GLU A 207 -14.61 -16.57 -47.56
N VAL A 208 -15.29 -16.06 -46.53
CA VAL A 208 -15.72 -16.86 -45.38
C VAL A 208 -17.11 -17.40 -45.65
N GLU A 209 -17.28 -18.73 -45.66
CA GLU A 209 -18.60 -19.36 -45.65
C GLU A 209 -19.30 -19.04 -44.32
N LEU A 210 -20.27 -18.14 -44.38
CA LEU A 210 -21.22 -17.92 -43.28
C LEU A 210 -22.15 -19.13 -43.22
N GLY A 211 -22.10 -19.87 -42.10
CA GLY A 211 -23.07 -20.92 -41.79
C GLY A 211 -24.50 -20.38 -41.66
N GLU A 212 -25.46 -21.27 -41.37
CA GLU A 212 -26.89 -20.93 -41.34
C GLU A 212 -27.20 -19.71 -40.47
N VAL A 213 -27.57 -18.61 -41.13
CA VAL A 213 -27.98 -17.35 -40.50
C VAL A 213 -29.42 -17.52 -40.05
N VAL A 214 -29.65 -17.45 -38.74
CA VAL A 214 -31.01 -17.30 -38.19
C VAL A 214 -31.36 -15.82 -38.23
N GLU A 215 -32.34 -15.46 -39.05
CA GLU A 215 -32.89 -14.10 -39.06
C GLU A 215 -33.54 -13.81 -37.71
N VAL A 216 -33.01 -12.80 -37.02
CA VAL A 216 -33.62 -12.25 -35.82
C VAL A 216 -34.68 -11.25 -36.28
N GLU A 217 -35.96 -11.55 -36.06
CA GLU A 217 -37.06 -10.61 -36.31
C GLU A 217 -36.90 -9.40 -35.38
N ALA A 218 -36.42 -8.28 -35.94
CA ALA A 218 -36.43 -6.98 -35.29
C ALA A 218 -37.68 -6.21 -35.70
N GLU A 219 -38.30 -5.50 -34.75
CA GLU A 219 -39.47 -4.66 -35.02
C GLU A 219 -39.10 -3.52 -35.98
N HIS A 220 -39.94 -3.33 -37.01
CA HIS A 220 -39.77 -2.33 -38.04
C HIS A 220 -40.02 -0.93 -37.47
N VAL A 221 -39.01 -0.05 -37.54
CA VAL A 221 -39.14 1.37 -37.18
C VAL A 221 -39.38 2.18 -38.46
N ASP A 222 -40.61 2.66 -38.63
CA ASP A 222 -41.13 3.31 -39.86
C ASP A 222 -40.56 4.73 -40.16
N ALA A 223 -39.64 5.26 -39.36
CA ALA A 223 -39.07 6.59 -39.60
C ALA A 223 -37.72 6.81 -38.90
N PRO A 224 -36.58 6.63 -39.58
CA PRO A 224 -35.31 7.15 -39.10
C PRO A 224 -35.28 8.68 -39.30
N GLU A 225 -35.13 9.43 -38.21
CA GLU A 225 -34.84 10.87 -38.29
C GLU A 225 -33.51 11.07 -39.02
N GLN A 226 -33.53 11.92 -40.05
CA GLN A 226 -32.37 12.28 -40.85
C GLN A 226 -31.42 13.14 -40.01
N LEU A 227 -30.33 12.55 -39.51
CA LEU A 227 -29.15 13.30 -39.12
C LEU A 227 -28.20 13.37 -40.32
N GLU A 228 -27.86 14.60 -40.72
CA GLU A 228 -26.93 14.89 -41.79
C GLU A 228 -25.54 14.33 -41.45
N ALA A 229 -25.03 13.44 -42.31
CA ALA A 229 -23.67 12.95 -42.21
C ALA A 229 -22.69 14.02 -42.73
N GLU A 230 -21.87 14.57 -41.84
CA GLU A 230 -20.72 15.37 -42.27
C GLU A 230 -19.70 14.47 -42.97
N ALA A 231 -19.37 14.84 -44.21
CA ALA A 231 -18.44 14.12 -45.05
C ALA A 231 -16.99 14.29 -44.55
N TYR A 232 -16.36 13.21 -44.12
CA TYR A 232 -14.92 13.15 -43.92
C TYR A 232 -14.23 12.76 -45.24
N ASP A 233 -13.39 13.67 -45.73
CA ASP A 233 -12.59 13.56 -46.95
C ASP A 233 -11.48 12.52 -46.80
N MET A 234 -11.57 11.42 -47.54
CA MET A 234 -10.53 10.40 -47.64
C MET A 234 -9.59 10.73 -48.82
N GLY A 235 -8.65 11.63 -48.57
CA GLY A 235 -7.54 11.93 -49.46
C GLY A 235 -6.28 11.13 -49.10
N GLY A 236 -6.08 9.98 -49.76
CA GLY A 236 -4.85 9.21 -49.61
C GLY A 236 -3.64 9.86 -50.29
N SER A 237 -2.51 9.89 -49.58
CA SER A 237 -1.18 9.88 -50.21
C SER A 237 -0.18 9.21 -49.28
N SER A 238 0.42 8.13 -49.77
CA SER A 238 1.52 7.40 -49.16
C SER A 238 2.73 8.28 -48.93
N GLY A 239 3.23 8.29 -47.70
CA GLY A 239 4.56 8.78 -47.35
C GLY A 239 4.86 8.33 -45.93
N SER A 240 5.83 7.42 -45.76
CA SER A 240 6.35 7.05 -44.44
C SER A 240 6.81 8.30 -43.69
N PRO A 241 6.30 8.58 -42.48
CA PRO A 241 6.99 9.43 -41.55
C PRO A 241 7.91 8.56 -40.69
N GLU A 242 9.20 8.87 -40.75
CA GLU A 242 10.14 8.53 -39.71
C GLU A 242 9.57 9.07 -38.38
N MET A 243 9.44 8.19 -37.38
CA MET A 243 8.99 8.55 -36.05
C MET A 243 10.10 9.35 -35.38
N GLU A 244 10.04 10.67 -35.51
CA GLU A 244 10.58 11.55 -34.49
C GLU A 244 9.60 11.50 -33.32
N ASP A 245 9.97 10.74 -32.27
CA ASP A 245 9.34 10.82 -30.95
C ASP A 245 9.56 12.24 -30.42
N ASP A 246 8.62 13.13 -30.70
CA ASP A 246 8.42 14.36 -29.95
C ASP A 246 7.45 14.03 -28.80
N GLU A 247 7.95 13.29 -27.79
CA GLU A 247 7.29 13.19 -26.49
C GLU A 247 7.42 14.55 -25.80
N SER A 248 6.43 15.41 -26.03
CA SER A 248 6.22 16.64 -25.27
C SER A 248 4.82 16.66 -24.62
N ASP A 249 4.54 15.64 -23.83
CA ASP A 249 3.61 15.70 -22.69
C ASP A 249 4.42 15.35 -21.43
N ASP A 250 5.22 16.30 -20.96
CA ASP A 250 6.03 16.18 -19.74
C ASP A 250 5.13 16.56 -18.56
N ASP A 251 4.15 15.71 -18.22
CA ASP A 251 3.37 15.83 -16.98
C ASP A 251 4.37 15.71 -15.81
N ASP A 252 4.67 16.85 -15.16
CA ASP A 252 5.60 16.87 -14.04
C ASP A 252 5.01 16.06 -12.89
N VAL A 253 5.51 14.83 -12.68
CA VAL A 253 5.07 13.92 -11.62
C VAL A 253 5.10 14.55 -10.21
N PHE A 254 5.87 15.64 -10.01
CA PHE A 254 5.93 16.37 -8.74
C PHE A 254 4.87 17.46 -8.57
N GLU A 255 4.13 17.79 -9.64
CA GLU A 255 3.01 18.72 -9.60
C GLU A 255 1.84 18.17 -8.77
N ILE A 256 1.02 19.08 -8.25
CA ILE A 256 -0.13 18.78 -7.39
C ILE A 256 -1.33 19.50 -7.96
N GLU A 257 -2.29 18.73 -8.46
CA GLU A 257 -3.53 19.26 -9.02
C GLU A 257 -4.68 19.21 -8.00
N SER A 258 -5.37 20.34 -7.81
CA SER A 258 -6.58 20.40 -6.99
C SER A 258 -7.84 20.30 -7.85
N CYS A 259 -8.92 19.67 -7.35
CA CYS A 259 -10.19 19.59 -8.09
C CYS A 259 -10.69 21.00 -8.45
N ALA A 260 -10.80 21.28 -9.74
CA ALA A 260 -11.32 22.54 -10.28
C ALA A 260 -12.86 22.55 -10.44
N CYS A 261 -13.50 21.54 -9.88
CA CYS A 261 -14.89 21.12 -10.08
C CYS A 261 -15.83 22.29 -9.74
N SER A 262 -16.53 22.81 -10.76
CA SER A 262 -17.33 24.05 -10.69
C SER A 262 -18.65 23.82 -9.97
N ASP A 263 -19.06 24.81 -9.16
CA ASP A 263 -20.25 24.84 -8.29
C ASP A 263 -21.63 24.57 -8.95
N ASP A 264 -21.69 24.36 -10.27
CA ASP A 264 -22.94 24.29 -11.06
C ASP A 264 -23.25 22.90 -11.62
N THR A 265 -22.46 21.87 -11.30
CA THR A 265 -22.95 20.50 -11.40
C THR A 265 -23.46 20.09 -10.01
N ASP A 266 -24.78 20.08 -9.85
CA ASP A 266 -25.47 19.26 -8.84
C ASP A 266 -25.23 17.78 -9.20
N ASP A 267 -23.96 17.37 -9.22
CA ASP A 267 -23.64 15.98 -9.02
C ASP A 267 -23.94 15.77 -7.54
N GLU A 268 -25.11 15.17 -7.29
CA GLU A 268 -25.26 14.35 -6.09
C GLU A 268 -24.08 13.37 -6.15
N GLU A 269 -22.94 13.75 -5.57
CA GLU A 269 -21.84 12.86 -5.25
C GLU A 269 -22.42 11.90 -4.22
N GLY A 270 -23.16 10.92 -4.76
CA GLY A 270 -23.52 9.71 -4.07
C GLY A 270 -22.23 9.16 -3.50
N GLU A 271 -22.33 8.68 -2.27
CA GLU A 271 -21.30 7.94 -1.55
C GLU A 271 -20.39 7.25 -2.58
N GLU A 272 -19.14 7.71 -2.73
CA GLU A 272 -18.10 6.94 -3.40
C GLU A 272 -17.88 5.70 -2.53
N GLU A 273 -18.82 4.75 -2.59
CA GLU A 273 -18.57 3.38 -2.18
C GLU A 273 -17.33 2.98 -2.98
N GLU A 274 -16.24 2.59 -2.29
CA GLU A 274 -15.06 2.02 -2.96
C GLU A 274 -15.58 1.01 -3.98
N PRO A 275 -15.35 1.23 -5.29
CA PRO A 275 -15.99 0.44 -6.32
C PRO A 275 -15.62 -1.01 -6.08
N GLU A 276 -16.63 -1.87 -5.88
CA GLU A 276 -16.36 -3.25 -5.52
C GLU A 276 -15.39 -3.87 -6.55
N PRO A 277 -14.32 -4.53 -6.09
CA PRO A 277 -13.32 -5.15 -6.96
C PRO A 277 -13.97 -5.89 -8.12
N PHE A 278 -13.59 -5.53 -9.34
CA PHE A 278 -14.18 -6.08 -10.55
C PHE A 278 -13.16 -6.70 -11.49
N ALA A 279 -11.85 -6.48 -11.31
CA ALA A 279 -10.83 -7.04 -12.17
C ALA A 279 -9.68 -7.66 -11.37
N TRP A 280 -9.34 -8.91 -11.66
CA TRP A 280 -8.22 -9.62 -11.04
C TRP A 280 -7.26 -10.19 -12.08
N ALA A 281 -5.96 -10.03 -11.82
CA ALA A 281 -4.89 -10.66 -12.60
C ALA A 281 -4.23 -11.78 -11.79
N THR A 282 -4.17 -12.99 -12.36
CA THR A 282 -3.48 -14.14 -11.79
C THR A 282 -2.17 -14.39 -12.53
N PHE A 283 -1.04 -14.19 -11.85
CA PHE A 283 0.29 -14.48 -12.36
C PHE A 283 0.73 -15.89 -12.03
N THR A 284 1.53 -16.50 -12.90
CA THR A 284 2.11 -17.84 -12.70
C THR A 284 3.63 -17.79 -12.57
N ASP A 285 4.19 -18.58 -11.64
CA ASP A 285 5.63 -18.72 -11.41
C ASP A 285 6.38 -17.38 -11.23
N VAL A 286 5.81 -16.49 -10.41
CA VAL A 286 6.35 -15.15 -10.16
C VAL A 286 7.20 -15.06 -8.89
N PRO A 287 8.26 -14.22 -8.88
CA PRO A 287 9.05 -13.96 -7.70
C PRO A 287 8.27 -13.10 -6.69
N VAL A 288 8.13 -13.62 -5.47
CA VAL A 288 7.39 -12.97 -4.39
C VAL A 288 8.14 -13.03 -3.07
N VAL A 289 7.74 -12.16 -2.15
CA VAL A 289 8.03 -12.29 -0.72
C VAL A 289 6.72 -12.61 -0.01
N THR A 290 6.75 -13.61 0.86
CA THR A 290 5.62 -13.96 1.71
C THR A 290 5.97 -13.71 3.18
N THR A 291 5.13 -12.95 3.86
CA THR A 291 5.21 -12.67 5.29
C THR A 291 4.08 -13.40 5.99
N ILE A 292 4.46 -14.27 6.93
CA ILE A 292 3.55 -15.05 7.76
C ILE A 292 3.39 -14.31 9.08
N MET A 293 2.17 -13.95 9.42
CA MET A 293 1.87 -13.08 10.56
C MET A 293 0.58 -13.47 11.29
N GLU A 294 0.34 -12.86 12.44
CA GLU A 294 -0.89 -13.05 13.20
C GLU A 294 -2.12 -12.61 12.42
N VAL A 295 -3.23 -13.30 12.67
CA VAL A 295 -4.54 -12.95 12.09
C VAL A 295 -5.17 -11.83 12.91
N CYS A 296 -5.55 -10.75 12.24
CA CYS A 296 -6.39 -9.69 12.81
C CYS A 296 -7.88 -10.01 12.60
N GLU A 297 -8.75 -9.43 13.43
CA GLU A 297 -10.19 -9.76 13.43
C GLU A 297 -11.00 -8.93 12.45
N GLY A 298 -10.66 -7.66 12.27
CA GLY A 298 -11.37 -6.71 11.41
C GLY A 298 -10.61 -5.39 11.28
N THR A 299 -11.15 -4.49 10.47
CA THR A 299 -10.61 -3.14 10.21
C THR A 299 -11.09 -2.13 11.25
N PHE A 300 -10.55 -0.92 11.21
CA PHE A 300 -10.99 0.18 12.05
C PHE A 300 -12.43 0.60 11.73
N TYR A 301 -12.85 0.52 10.46
CA TYR A 301 -14.22 0.80 10.04
C TYR A 301 -15.20 -0.18 10.68
N ASP A 302 -14.90 -1.48 10.65
CA ASP A 302 -15.70 -2.51 11.32
C ASP A 302 -15.84 -2.19 12.81
N LEU A 303 -14.73 -1.83 13.45
CA LEU A 303 -14.67 -1.58 14.88
C LEU A 303 -15.50 -0.34 15.30
N VAL A 304 -15.40 0.75 14.55
CA VAL A 304 -16.17 1.99 14.80
C VAL A 304 -17.67 1.77 14.54
N LYS A 305 -18.00 1.01 13.49
CA LYS A 305 -19.39 0.66 13.15
C LYS A 305 -20.06 -0.19 14.22
N GLU A 306 -19.33 -1.15 14.80
CA GLU A 306 -19.85 -2.02 15.87
C GLU A 306 -19.95 -1.32 17.23
N HIS A 307 -19.11 -0.31 17.50
CA HIS A 307 -18.96 0.33 18.80
C HIS A 307 -19.02 1.85 18.69
N PRO A 308 -20.22 2.46 18.55
CA PRO A 308 -20.39 3.89 18.26
C PRO A 308 -20.01 4.83 19.42
N GLU A 309 -19.55 4.31 20.55
CA GLU A 309 -19.22 5.11 21.73
C GLU A 309 -17.93 5.93 21.54
N GLU A 310 -18.05 7.25 21.60
CA GLU A 310 -16.97 8.21 21.34
C GLU A 310 -15.71 7.93 22.17
N GLU A 311 -15.83 7.60 23.46
CA GLU A 311 -14.65 7.37 24.31
C GLU A 311 -13.78 6.20 23.83
N LYS A 312 -14.40 5.19 23.17
CA LYS A 312 -13.67 4.05 22.59
C LYS A 312 -12.88 4.49 21.38
N HIS A 313 -13.50 5.24 20.47
CA HIS A 313 -12.83 5.78 19.28
C HIS A 313 -11.60 6.60 19.66
N VAL A 314 -11.75 7.50 20.64
CA VAL A 314 -10.64 8.35 21.13
C VAL A 314 -9.53 7.50 21.74
N ALA A 315 -9.85 6.41 22.45
CA ALA A 315 -8.85 5.51 23.02
C ALA A 315 -8.11 4.71 21.94
N TRP A 316 -8.80 4.22 20.92
CA TRP A 316 -8.20 3.48 19.81
C TRP A 316 -7.29 4.35 18.95
N VAL A 317 -7.73 5.56 18.60
CA VAL A 317 -6.87 6.54 17.93
C VAL A 317 -5.67 6.91 18.80
N ALA A 318 -5.83 6.98 20.13
CA ALA A 318 -4.69 7.18 21.03
C ALA A 318 -3.67 6.03 20.96
N GLN A 319 -4.11 4.76 20.94
CA GLN A 319 -3.22 3.62 20.75
C GLN A 319 -2.39 3.76 19.47
N MET A 320 -3.01 4.18 18.36
CA MET A 320 -2.31 4.43 17.10
C MET A 320 -1.27 5.54 17.20
N VAL A 321 -1.61 6.66 17.84
CA VAL A 321 -0.68 7.79 18.02
C VAL A 321 0.55 7.35 18.83
N PHE A 322 0.36 6.57 19.89
CA PHE A 322 1.49 6.01 20.66
C PHE A 322 2.32 5.04 19.82
N ALA A 323 1.69 4.16 19.04
CA ALA A 323 2.38 3.22 18.16
C ALA A 323 3.24 3.92 17.10
N LEU A 324 2.69 4.94 16.43
CA LEU A 324 3.40 5.73 15.43
C LEU A 324 4.52 6.55 16.05
N ALA A 325 4.29 7.19 17.20
CA ALA A 325 5.33 7.93 17.91
C ALA A 325 6.51 7.03 18.31
N TYR A 326 6.22 5.81 18.77
CA TYR A 326 7.23 4.80 19.04
C TYR A 326 8.00 4.42 17.76
N ALA A 327 7.30 4.05 16.68
CA ALA A 327 7.94 3.63 15.43
C ALA A 327 8.79 4.75 14.80
N GLN A 328 8.29 5.99 14.81
CA GLN A 328 9.02 7.18 14.34
C GLN A 328 10.29 7.44 15.14
N ARG A 329 10.25 7.18 16.46
CA ARG A 329 11.39 7.40 17.36
C ARG A 329 12.44 6.31 17.24
N THR A 330 12.01 5.06 17.08
CA THR A 330 12.87 3.87 17.11
C THR A 330 13.46 3.58 15.74
N PHE A 331 12.65 3.73 14.68
CA PHE A 331 12.97 3.26 13.33
C PHE A 331 12.93 4.35 12.26
N GLY A 332 12.78 5.63 12.62
CA GLY A 332 12.63 6.72 11.65
C GLY A 332 11.49 6.47 10.66
N PHE A 333 10.44 5.79 11.13
CA PHE A 333 9.38 5.18 10.33
C PHE A 333 8.38 6.22 9.81
N THR A 334 7.93 6.03 8.58
CA THR A 334 6.66 6.57 8.06
C THR A 334 5.94 5.47 7.30
N HIS A 335 4.64 5.34 7.52
CA HIS A 335 3.81 4.34 6.86
C HIS A 335 3.52 4.71 5.40
N ASN A 336 3.20 5.99 5.17
CA ASN A 336 2.84 6.60 3.88
C ASN A 336 1.54 6.13 3.24
N ASP A 337 0.77 5.28 3.92
CA ASP A 337 -0.48 4.74 3.39
C ASP A 337 -1.43 4.29 4.50
N LEU A 338 -1.47 5.08 5.58
CA LEU A 338 -2.26 4.73 6.74
C LEU A 338 -3.71 5.19 6.55
N HIS A 339 -4.50 4.42 5.81
CA HIS A 339 -5.97 4.58 5.74
C HIS A 339 -6.67 3.62 6.72
N GLY A 340 -7.99 3.78 6.93
CA GLY A 340 -8.75 3.00 7.92
C GLY A 340 -8.67 1.48 7.75
N ASN A 341 -8.53 0.96 6.51
CA ASN A 341 -8.36 -0.48 6.26
C ASN A 341 -6.99 -1.01 6.70
N ASN A 342 -5.95 -0.17 6.71
CA ASN A 342 -4.60 -0.50 7.20
C ASN A 342 -4.46 -0.35 8.72
N VAL A 343 -5.58 -0.09 9.40
CA VAL A 343 -5.70 -0.10 10.86
C VAL A 343 -6.66 -1.22 11.22
N MET A 344 -6.15 -2.31 11.76
CA MET A 344 -6.93 -3.47 12.19
C MET A 344 -6.96 -3.60 13.71
N TYR A 345 -7.64 -4.62 14.22
CA TYR A 345 -7.64 -4.94 15.65
C TYR A 345 -7.57 -6.44 15.95
N VAL A 346 -7.19 -6.74 17.18
CA VAL A 346 -7.33 -8.07 17.81
C VAL A 346 -7.97 -7.93 19.19
N LYS A 347 -8.75 -8.93 19.62
CA LYS A 347 -9.26 -8.97 21.00
C LYS A 347 -8.14 -9.16 22.01
N THR A 348 -8.31 -8.55 23.17
CA THR A 348 -7.39 -8.68 24.30
C THR A 348 -8.13 -8.76 25.63
N ASN A 349 -7.53 -9.49 26.57
CA ASN A 349 -7.96 -9.49 27.98
C ASN A 349 -7.28 -8.37 28.79
N GLN A 350 -6.28 -7.70 28.20
CA GLN A 350 -5.67 -6.53 28.82
C GLN A 350 -6.71 -5.41 28.89
N THR A 351 -6.88 -4.80 30.05
CA THR A 351 -7.86 -3.70 30.22
C THR A 351 -7.30 -2.35 29.79
N HIS A 352 -5.97 -2.19 29.83
CA HIS A 352 -5.29 -0.94 29.51
C HIS A 352 -3.92 -1.20 28.90
N CYS A 353 -3.50 -0.34 27.99
CA CYS A 353 -2.12 -0.21 27.54
C CYS A 353 -1.42 0.87 28.37
N PHE A 354 -0.13 0.66 28.65
CA PHE A 354 0.71 1.60 29.38
C PHE A 354 1.81 2.14 28.47
N TYR A 355 2.00 3.46 28.48
CA TYR A 355 3.04 4.12 27.69
C TYR A 355 3.85 5.06 28.57
N LEU A 356 5.13 5.23 28.26
CA LEU A 356 6.00 6.18 28.93
C LEU A 356 6.63 7.10 27.88
N HIS A 357 6.26 8.37 27.89
CA HIS A 357 6.82 9.38 26.98
C HIS A 357 7.35 10.57 27.76
N ALA A 358 8.63 10.92 27.54
CA ALA A 358 9.32 12.03 28.22
C ALA A 358 9.15 12.02 29.76
N GLY A 359 9.15 10.82 30.37
CA GLY A 359 8.98 10.63 31.82
C GLY A 359 7.53 10.74 32.32
N ILE A 360 6.57 11.00 31.44
CA ILE A 360 5.14 11.02 31.77
C ILE A 360 4.54 9.67 31.38
N ALA A 361 3.86 9.04 32.32
CA ALA A 361 3.17 7.78 32.10
C ALA A 361 1.73 8.02 31.66
N TYR A 362 1.27 7.21 30.71
CA TYR A 362 -0.07 7.22 30.16
C TYR A 362 -0.69 5.83 30.31
N LYS A 363 -1.99 5.81 30.59
CA LYS A 363 -2.80 4.60 30.74
C LYS A 363 -4.04 4.75 29.86
N VAL A 364 -4.07 4.04 28.74
CA VAL A 364 -5.15 4.10 27.76
C VAL A 364 -6.01 2.85 27.88
N PRO A 365 -7.34 2.94 28.06
CA PRO A 365 -8.20 1.77 28.07
C PRO A 365 -8.22 1.08 26.70
N THR A 366 -8.19 -0.25 26.70
CA THR A 366 -8.26 -1.04 25.46
C THR A 366 -9.70 -1.25 24.99
N PHE A 367 -10.64 -1.22 25.93
CA PHE A 367 -12.01 -1.70 25.73
C PHE A 367 -12.10 -3.11 25.15
N GLY A 368 -11.11 -3.95 25.44
CA GLY A 368 -11.02 -5.32 24.93
C GLY A 368 -10.37 -5.45 23.55
N TYR A 369 -9.84 -4.36 22.98
CA TYR A 369 -9.22 -4.36 21.64
C TYR A 369 -7.83 -3.71 21.65
N LEU A 370 -6.89 -4.37 20.96
CA LEU A 370 -5.59 -3.79 20.62
C LEU A 370 -5.58 -3.42 19.15
N ILE A 371 -5.28 -2.15 18.87
CA ILE A 371 -5.12 -1.66 17.50
C ILE A 371 -3.81 -2.17 16.90
N LYS A 372 -3.86 -2.59 15.64
CA LYS A 372 -2.77 -3.15 14.84
C LYS A 372 -2.62 -2.35 13.55
N ILE A 373 -1.49 -1.68 13.37
CA ILE A 373 -1.16 -1.04 12.10
C ILE A 373 -0.53 -2.08 11.18
N ILE A 374 -1.02 -2.18 9.95
CA ILE A 374 -0.61 -3.21 8.98
C ILE A 374 -0.26 -2.58 7.63
N ASP A 375 0.25 -3.40 6.71
CA ASP A 375 0.64 -2.99 5.36
C ASP A 375 1.78 -1.96 5.28
N PHE A 376 3.01 -2.46 5.14
CA PHE A 376 4.20 -1.61 5.11
C PHE A 376 4.82 -1.51 3.72
N ASP A 377 4.09 -1.82 2.65
CA ASP A 377 4.67 -1.90 1.30
C ASP A 377 5.04 -0.51 0.76
N ARG A 378 4.43 0.56 1.30
CA ARG A 378 4.79 1.97 1.07
C ARG A 378 5.63 2.58 2.22
N ALA A 379 6.17 1.77 3.13
CA ALA A 379 6.91 2.31 4.26
C ALA A 379 8.24 2.97 3.85
N ILE A 380 8.69 3.90 4.71
CA ILE A 380 10.09 4.31 4.80
C ILE A 380 10.55 3.98 6.20
N VAL A 381 11.61 3.20 6.32
CA VAL A 381 12.14 2.76 7.61
C VAL A 381 13.65 2.91 7.63
N SER A 382 14.21 3.16 8.81
CA SER A 382 15.63 3.22 9.06
C SER A 382 16.03 2.37 10.24
N LEU A 383 16.97 1.47 10.01
CA LEU A 383 17.38 0.46 10.97
C LEU A 383 18.85 0.65 11.33
N ARG A 384 19.12 0.78 12.64
CA ARG A 384 20.47 0.82 13.19
C ARG A 384 20.67 -0.42 14.06
N LEU A 385 21.38 -1.41 13.54
CA LEU A 385 21.74 -2.57 14.37
C LEU A 385 22.83 -2.19 15.39
N THR A 386 22.80 -2.81 16.57
CA THR A 386 23.88 -2.71 17.54
C THR A 386 25.23 -3.05 16.90
N GLY A 387 26.16 -2.09 16.89
CA GLY A 387 27.48 -2.22 16.25
C GLY A 387 27.58 -1.56 14.87
N LEU A 388 26.47 -1.14 14.25
CA LEU A 388 26.51 -0.29 13.06
C LEU A 388 26.71 1.17 13.44
N LYS A 389 27.67 1.82 12.77
CA LYS A 389 27.97 3.25 12.97
C LYS A 389 26.84 4.15 12.44
N ASP A 390 26.31 3.83 11.28
CA ASP A 390 25.29 4.60 10.58
C ASP A 390 24.07 3.71 10.30
N PRO A 391 22.85 4.27 10.40
CA PRO A 391 21.64 3.52 10.13
C PRO A 391 21.51 3.21 8.64
N LYS A 392 20.79 2.15 8.30
CA LYS A 392 20.44 1.80 6.92
C LYS A 392 18.99 2.16 6.67
N THR A 393 18.75 3.00 5.68
CA THR A 393 17.41 3.39 5.27
C THR A 393 16.91 2.49 4.15
N PHE A 394 15.65 2.08 4.26
CA PHE A 394 14.88 1.33 3.29
C PHE A 394 13.65 2.16 2.95
N MET A 395 13.64 2.69 1.74
CA MET A 395 12.53 3.43 1.15
C MET A 395 11.90 2.58 0.05
N SER A 396 10.58 2.42 0.07
CA SER A 396 9.84 1.63 -0.91
C SER A 396 9.98 2.16 -2.34
N SER A 397 10.09 1.24 -3.29
CA SER A 397 10.19 1.51 -4.72
C SER A 397 8.95 2.22 -5.25
N GLN A 398 7.82 2.16 -4.54
CA GLN A 398 6.62 2.91 -4.90
C GLN A 398 6.86 4.42 -5.02
N PHE A 399 7.89 4.95 -4.36
CA PHE A 399 8.27 6.37 -4.46
C PHE A 399 9.24 6.68 -5.61
N HIS A 400 9.62 5.69 -6.40
CA HIS A 400 10.34 5.94 -7.64
C HIS A 400 9.43 6.76 -8.57
N LYS A 401 10.00 7.70 -9.31
CA LYS A 401 9.25 8.61 -10.20
C LYS A 401 8.36 7.94 -11.26
N ASP A 402 8.61 6.66 -11.54
CA ASP A 402 7.90 5.90 -12.57
C ASP A 402 6.98 4.83 -11.92
N GLU A 403 6.73 4.90 -10.62
CA GLU A 403 5.82 4.01 -9.87
C GLU A 403 4.66 4.83 -9.28
N GLU A 404 3.68 4.15 -8.70
CA GLU A 404 2.37 4.67 -8.29
C GLU A 404 2.45 5.93 -7.40
N ALA A 405 3.32 5.92 -6.38
CA ALA A 405 3.52 7.04 -5.46
C ALA A 405 4.68 7.97 -5.88
N GLY A 406 5.00 8.00 -7.18
CA GLY A 406 5.95 8.90 -7.79
C GLY A 406 5.66 10.37 -7.44
N GLY A 407 6.71 11.17 -7.27
CA GLY A 407 6.57 12.60 -6.95
C GLY A 407 6.22 12.92 -5.49
N GLN A 408 5.76 11.95 -4.68
CA GLN A 408 5.46 12.19 -3.27
C GLN A 408 6.69 12.66 -2.48
N TYR A 409 7.86 12.09 -2.78
CA TYR A 409 9.14 12.43 -2.17
C TYR A 409 10.23 12.66 -3.23
N ASN A 410 11.27 13.39 -2.86
CA ASN A 410 12.47 13.56 -3.67
C ASN A 410 13.69 13.51 -2.76
N VAL A 411 14.17 12.29 -2.49
CA VAL A 411 15.25 11.99 -1.56
C VAL A 411 15.90 10.65 -1.94
N ASP A 412 17.13 10.41 -1.49
CA ASP A 412 17.81 9.14 -1.69
C ASP A 412 16.95 7.95 -1.21
N PRO A 413 16.93 6.82 -1.95
CA PRO A 413 17.79 6.52 -3.12
C PRO A 413 17.23 7.01 -4.46
N PHE A 414 16.05 7.64 -4.49
CA PHE A 414 15.35 8.03 -5.73
C PHE A 414 15.45 9.53 -6.01
N TYR A 415 16.50 10.18 -5.52
CA TYR A 415 16.67 11.62 -5.65
C TYR A 415 16.91 12.03 -7.10
N CYS A 416 16.13 13.00 -7.56
CA CYS A 416 16.31 13.69 -8.82
C CYS A 416 16.76 15.14 -8.58
N ASN A 417 17.85 15.55 -9.22
CA ASN A 417 18.41 16.90 -9.08
C ASN A 417 17.61 18.00 -9.78
N LYS A 418 16.61 17.64 -10.59
CA LYS A 418 15.72 18.58 -11.28
C LYS A 418 14.66 19.19 -10.36
N HIS A 419 14.32 18.51 -9.26
CA HIS A 419 13.27 18.92 -8.32
C HIS A 419 13.87 19.23 -6.94
N PRO A 420 13.21 20.05 -6.11
CA PRO A 420 13.69 20.34 -4.76
C PRO A 420 13.68 19.07 -3.90
N HIS A 421 14.59 19.00 -2.92
CA HIS A 421 14.60 17.90 -1.97
C HIS A 421 13.35 17.89 -1.10
N ILE A 422 12.63 16.76 -1.10
CA ILE A 422 11.37 16.57 -0.37
C ILE A 422 11.53 15.34 0.53
N ALA A 423 11.56 15.57 1.84
CA ALA A 423 11.76 14.52 2.83
C ALA A 423 10.45 13.85 3.28
N ALA A 424 10.57 12.64 3.81
CA ALA A 424 9.51 11.98 4.58
C ALA A 424 9.00 12.88 5.72
N SER A 425 7.67 12.95 5.89
CA SER A 425 6.99 13.79 6.87
C SER A 425 6.48 12.97 8.04
N SER A 426 6.80 13.37 9.27
CA SER A 426 6.32 12.72 10.49
C SER A 426 4.84 12.96 10.77
N SER A 427 4.22 13.96 10.12
CA SER A 427 2.78 14.18 10.25
C SER A 427 1.97 13.33 9.28
N PHE A 428 2.61 12.82 8.21
CA PHE A 428 1.92 12.22 7.07
C PHE A 428 0.89 11.17 7.50
N ASP A 429 1.30 10.19 8.32
CA ASP A 429 0.50 9.02 8.64
C ASP A 429 -0.81 9.38 9.37
N LEU A 430 -0.76 10.30 10.34
CA LEU A 430 -1.97 10.74 11.06
C LEU A 430 -2.88 11.62 10.20
N VAL A 431 -2.30 12.44 9.31
CA VAL A 431 -3.11 13.21 8.37
C VAL A 431 -3.80 12.29 7.38
N ARG A 432 -3.07 11.33 6.78
CA ARG A 432 -3.63 10.36 5.83
C ARG A 432 -4.73 9.51 6.46
N PHE A 433 -4.55 9.13 7.72
CA PHE A 433 -5.59 8.41 8.48
C PHE A 433 -6.82 9.27 8.64
N ALA A 434 -6.67 10.51 9.14
CA ALA A 434 -7.79 11.44 9.29
C ALA A 434 -8.54 11.67 7.97
N THR A 435 -7.83 11.89 6.85
CA THR A 435 -8.51 12.10 5.56
C THR A 435 -9.27 10.86 5.09
N SER A 436 -8.79 9.64 5.40
CA SER A 436 -9.48 8.41 4.99
C SER A 436 -10.75 8.10 5.79
N VAL A 437 -10.82 8.48 7.06
CA VAL A 437 -11.93 8.08 7.95
C VAL A 437 -12.94 9.20 8.21
N PHE A 438 -12.64 10.43 7.74
CA PHE A 438 -13.42 11.60 8.11
C PHE A 438 -14.87 11.49 7.64
N TRP A 439 -15.10 11.09 6.39
CA TRP A 439 -16.45 11.02 5.81
C TRP A 439 -17.30 9.93 6.48
N ASP A 440 -16.72 8.76 6.77
CA ASP A 440 -17.41 7.68 7.51
C ASP A 440 -17.83 8.09 8.91
N MET A 441 -16.96 8.81 9.63
CA MET A 441 -17.24 9.23 11.00
C MET A 441 -18.11 10.49 11.08
N PHE A 442 -18.03 11.37 10.07
CA PHE A 442 -18.62 12.70 10.08
C PHE A 442 -19.33 13.06 8.76
N PRO A 443 -20.34 12.29 8.32
CA PRO A 443 -20.91 12.38 6.96
C PRO A 443 -21.59 13.72 6.63
N LYS A 444 -22.04 14.48 7.63
CA LYS A 444 -22.60 15.85 7.44
C LYS A 444 -21.54 16.93 7.14
N GLY A 445 -20.26 16.55 7.10
CA GLY A 445 -19.16 17.41 6.67
C GLY A 445 -18.63 18.42 7.69
N PRO A 446 -17.62 19.21 7.29
CA PRO A 446 -16.79 20.01 8.19
C PRO A 446 -17.51 21.24 8.78
N LYS A 447 -18.65 21.64 8.21
CA LYS A 447 -19.48 22.75 8.74
C LYS A 447 -20.45 22.31 9.83
N HIS A 448 -20.68 21.01 9.99
CA HIS A 448 -21.55 20.52 11.03
C HIS A 448 -20.88 20.59 12.40
N ASP A 449 -21.65 20.96 13.43
CA ASP A 449 -21.15 21.05 14.81
C ASP A 449 -21.27 19.68 15.50
N TYR A 450 -20.26 18.83 15.32
CA TYR A 450 -20.16 17.57 16.05
C TYR A 450 -19.54 17.78 17.43
N SER A 451 -20.13 17.20 18.46
CA SER A 451 -19.55 17.19 19.81
C SER A 451 -18.37 16.22 19.96
N HIS A 452 -18.15 15.34 18.98
CA HIS A 452 -17.19 14.25 19.05
C HIS A 452 -15.75 14.77 19.04
N GLN A 453 -14.93 14.42 20.03
CA GLN A 453 -13.56 14.93 20.18
C GLN A 453 -12.67 14.71 18.96
N LEU A 454 -12.78 13.56 18.30
CA LEU A 454 -12.01 13.27 17.09
C LEU A 454 -12.36 14.21 15.91
N PHE A 455 -13.57 14.79 15.86
CA PHE A 455 -13.95 15.71 14.79
C PHE A 455 -13.00 16.92 14.76
N HIS A 456 -12.85 17.59 15.90
CA HIS A 456 -11.95 18.75 16.01
C HIS A 456 -10.48 18.35 15.90
N LEU A 457 -10.11 17.16 16.35
CA LEU A 457 -8.74 16.65 16.23
C LEU A 457 -8.37 16.42 14.77
N PHE A 458 -9.23 15.77 13.99
CA PHE A 458 -8.99 15.50 12.57
C PHE A 458 -8.95 16.79 11.76
N LEU A 459 -9.86 17.74 12.00
CA LEU A 459 -9.78 19.08 11.37
C LEU A 459 -8.44 19.78 11.68
N GLN A 460 -7.90 19.58 12.88
CA GLN A 460 -6.62 20.13 13.26
C GLN A 460 -5.43 19.40 12.61
N TRP A 461 -5.49 18.07 12.46
CA TRP A 461 -4.47 17.30 11.73
C TRP A 461 -4.46 17.64 10.24
N MET A 462 -5.63 17.84 9.62
CA MET A 462 -5.73 18.18 8.20
C MET A 462 -5.39 19.64 7.88
N LYS A 463 -4.93 20.43 8.87
CA LYS A 463 -4.61 21.84 8.69
C LYS A 463 -3.23 22.04 8.06
N GLN A 464 -3.18 22.86 7.02
CA GLN A 464 -1.96 23.27 6.32
C GLN A 464 -1.22 24.38 7.08
N THR A 465 0.02 24.66 6.64
CA THR A 465 0.84 25.76 7.16
C THR A 465 0.21 27.15 6.98
N ASP A 466 -0.58 27.35 5.92
CA ASP A 466 -1.33 28.60 5.66
C ASP A 466 -2.64 28.71 6.45
N GLY A 467 -3.00 27.65 7.18
CA GLY A 467 -4.21 27.55 7.98
C GLY A 467 -5.44 27.02 7.25
N SER A 468 -5.37 26.76 5.94
CA SER A 468 -6.41 26.07 5.18
C SER A 468 -6.42 24.55 5.46
N SER A 469 -7.44 23.84 4.97
CA SER A 469 -7.48 22.36 5.05
C SER A 469 -6.79 21.74 3.82
N VAL A 470 -6.08 20.63 4.03
CA VAL A 470 -5.59 19.78 2.93
C VAL A 470 -6.70 18.96 2.32
N MET A 471 -7.71 18.58 3.12
CA MET A 471 -8.85 17.79 2.65
C MET A 471 -9.94 18.65 2.02
N PHE A 472 -10.24 19.83 2.58
CA PHE A 472 -11.39 20.63 2.14
C PHE A 472 -11.00 21.86 1.35
N ARG A 473 -11.82 22.22 0.36
CA ARG A 473 -11.71 23.48 -0.37
C ARG A 473 -12.00 24.66 0.57
N LYS A 474 -11.67 25.88 0.13
CA LYS A 474 -11.91 27.11 0.93
C LYS A 474 -13.36 27.29 1.34
N LYS A 475 -14.30 26.78 0.54
CA LYS A 475 -15.73 26.83 0.83
C LYS A 475 -16.15 25.91 1.97
N MET A 476 -15.31 24.95 2.37
CA MET A 476 -15.63 23.91 3.37
C MET A 476 -16.96 23.21 3.02
N ASP A 477 -17.11 22.88 1.75
CA ASP A 477 -18.15 22.06 1.17
C ASP A 477 -17.83 20.56 1.35
N ASN A 478 -18.80 19.71 1.00
CA ASN A 478 -18.64 18.26 1.09
C ASN A 478 -17.95 17.72 -0.15
N HIS A 479 -16.75 18.22 -0.41
CA HIS A 479 -15.98 17.88 -1.58
C HIS A 479 -14.48 17.92 -1.23
N ASP A 480 -13.76 16.87 -1.60
CA ASP A 480 -12.33 16.74 -1.36
C ASP A 480 -11.52 17.70 -2.25
N ARG A 481 -10.42 18.23 -1.71
CA ARG A 481 -9.62 19.26 -2.40
C ARG A 481 -8.69 18.67 -3.45
N TYR A 482 -8.23 17.45 -3.23
CA TYR A 482 -7.27 16.72 -4.06
C TYR A 482 -7.77 15.27 -4.19
N HIS A 483 -7.64 14.68 -5.38
CA HIS A 483 -7.98 13.28 -5.63
C HIS A 483 -6.72 12.45 -5.83
N GLY A 484 -6.83 11.14 -5.64
CA GLY A 484 -5.73 10.19 -5.85
C GLY A 484 -4.42 10.58 -5.14
N PHE A 485 -3.30 10.45 -5.85
CA PHE A 485 -1.97 10.72 -5.32
C PHE A 485 -1.66 12.21 -5.09
N ASP A 486 -2.45 13.13 -5.63
CA ASP A 486 -2.25 14.55 -5.36
C ASP A 486 -2.55 14.89 -3.91
N LEU A 487 -3.50 14.20 -3.27
CA LEU A 487 -3.72 14.30 -1.83
C LEU A 487 -2.46 13.87 -1.05
N TYR A 488 -1.83 12.77 -1.45
CA TYR A 488 -0.61 12.26 -0.82
C TYR A 488 0.53 13.28 -0.95
N LYS A 489 0.76 13.81 -2.16
CA LYS A 489 1.75 14.86 -2.39
C LYS A 489 1.44 16.11 -1.54
N ALA A 490 0.19 16.57 -1.52
CA ALA A 490 -0.27 17.74 -0.77
C ALA A 490 -0.04 17.60 0.74
N ILE A 491 -0.34 16.44 1.33
CA ILE A 491 -0.08 16.17 2.75
C ILE A 491 1.41 16.35 3.07
N VAL A 492 2.31 15.78 2.24
CA VAL A 492 3.76 15.92 2.44
C VAL A 492 4.19 17.38 2.33
N ARG A 493 3.68 18.13 1.34
CA ARG A 493 4.10 19.51 1.08
C ARG A 493 3.58 20.50 2.12
N TYR A 494 2.34 20.32 2.59
CA TYR A 494 1.62 21.39 3.30
C TYR A 494 1.30 21.08 4.76
N CYS A 495 1.34 19.80 5.17
CA CYS A 495 0.93 19.38 6.53
C CYS A 495 2.09 18.97 7.44
N GLY A 496 3.32 19.45 7.20
CA GLY A 496 4.54 18.95 7.84
C GLY A 496 4.55 18.85 9.37
N ASP A 497 3.89 19.77 10.08
CA ASP A 497 3.90 19.86 11.55
C ASP A 497 2.52 19.73 12.22
N SER A 498 1.48 19.47 11.43
CA SER A 498 0.07 19.49 11.86
C SER A 498 -0.33 18.33 12.78
N ALA A 499 0.26 17.15 12.57
CA ALA A 499 -0.16 15.91 13.21
C ALA A 499 1.04 15.03 13.56
N VAL A 500 2.06 15.60 14.20
CA VAL A 500 3.25 14.83 14.58
C VAL A 500 2.91 13.94 15.80
N PRO A 501 2.94 12.59 15.71
CA PRO A 501 2.50 11.70 16.77
C PRO A 501 3.05 12.01 18.17
N LYS A 502 4.36 12.28 18.29
CA LYS A 502 4.97 12.63 19.59
C LYS A 502 4.42 13.94 20.19
N LYS A 503 4.02 14.91 19.36
CA LYS A 503 3.41 16.17 19.82
C LYS A 503 1.97 15.93 20.25
N GLU A 504 1.25 15.06 19.56
CA GLU A 504 -0.13 14.68 19.87
C GLU A 504 -0.26 13.95 21.21
N ILE A 505 0.74 13.12 21.59
CA ILE A 505 0.79 12.51 22.94
C ILE A 505 0.64 13.57 24.04
N GLY A 506 1.29 14.73 23.88
CA GLY A 506 1.24 15.81 24.87
C GLY A 506 -0.16 16.35 25.15
N ARG A 507 -1.06 16.24 24.16
CA ARG A 507 -2.46 16.68 24.23
C ARG A 507 -3.39 15.64 24.85
N MET A 508 -2.97 14.38 24.94
CA MET A 508 -3.71 13.26 25.54
C MET A 508 -3.67 13.29 27.08
N THR A 509 -3.95 14.44 27.66
CA THR A 509 -3.85 14.69 29.11
C THR A 509 -4.83 13.84 29.92
N GLN A 510 -5.96 13.46 29.34
CA GLN A 510 -6.97 12.59 29.95
C GLN A 510 -6.44 11.19 30.28
N TYR A 511 -5.37 10.75 29.61
CA TYR A 511 -4.77 9.43 29.84
C TYR A 511 -3.54 9.46 30.75
N ARG A 512 -3.13 10.62 31.26
CA ARG A 512 -2.00 10.71 32.19
C ARG A 512 -2.32 9.94 33.47
N ALA A 513 -1.36 9.13 33.93
CA ALA A 513 -1.54 8.29 35.10
C ALA A 513 -0.25 8.20 35.95
N THR A 514 -0.40 7.71 37.18
CA THR A 514 0.72 7.31 38.04
C THR A 514 0.67 5.79 38.24
N PRO A 515 1.12 5.00 37.26
CA PRO A 515 1.09 3.54 37.35
C PRO A 515 2.04 3.00 38.43
N SER A 516 1.76 1.79 38.90
CA SER A 516 2.65 1.04 39.78
C SER A 516 3.96 0.67 39.07
N ALA A 517 4.99 0.31 39.85
CA ALA A 517 6.28 -0.11 39.29
C ALA A 517 6.18 -1.31 38.33
N ALA A 518 5.26 -2.25 38.59
CA ALA A 518 5.00 -3.38 37.70
C ALA A 518 4.41 -2.91 36.36
N GLN A 519 3.40 -2.05 36.40
CA GLN A 519 2.78 -1.47 35.20
C GLN A 519 3.73 -0.59 34.39
N LEU A 520 4.70 0.06 35.04
CA LEU A 520 5.77 0.79 34.35
C LEU A 520 6.77 -0.15 33.68
N GLY A 521 6.98 -1.35 34.23
CA GLY A 521 7.83 -2.38 33.63
C GLY A 521 7.29 -2.89 32.28
N ASP A 522 5.96 -2.92 32.15
CA ASP A 522 5.25 -3.37 30.94
C ASP A 522 4.95 -2.21 29.97
N ALA A 523 5.33 -0.97 30.30
CA ALA A 523 4.99 0.19 29.50
C ALA A 523 5.85 0.29 28.23
N LEU A 524 5.23 0.62 27.10
CA LEU A 524 5.96 0.96 25.88
C LEU A 524 6.68 2.31 26.07
N VAL A 525 8.01 2.26 26.06
CA VAL A 525 8.85 3.45 26.28
C VAL A 525 9.10 4.17 24.96
N ILE A 526 8.71 5.44 24.91
CA ILE A 526 8.91 6.35 23.78
C ILE A 526 9.90 7.41 24.22
N GLU A 527 11.16 7.22 23.84
CA GLU A 527 12.24 8.15 24.17
C GLU A 527 11.97 9.57 23.63
N ALA A 528 12.43 10.58 24.38
CA ALA A 528 12.27 11.99 24.04
C ALA A 528 13.10 12.44 22.83
#